data_AF-A0A1K1QV20-F1
#
_entry.id   AF-A0A1K1QV20-F1
#
_cell.length_a   1.000
_cell.length_b   1.000
_cell.length_c   1.000
_cell.angle_alpha   90.00
_cell.angle_beta   90.00
_cell.angle_gamma   90.00
#
_symmetry.space_group_name_H-M   'P 1'
#
loop_
_entity.id
_entity.type
_entity.pdbx_description
1 polymer ?
#
loop_
_entity_poly.entity_id
_entity_poly.type
_entity_poly.pdbx_seq_one_letter_code
_entity_poly.pdbx_strand_id
1 'polypeptide(L)'
;MTTDQSQTFGDTAPVISVRHWLLTLIVLAIPILNLVMLFVWAFGDGANPNKRNYSRAALLLSAIALALYLIFLLVFVVLFSAAFGS
;
A
#
# COMPACT_ATOMS: atom_id res chain seq x y z
N MET A 1 -23.95 -26.48 36.90
CA MET A 1 -22.65 -26.44 36.21
C MET A 1 -22.90 -25.95 34.79
N THR A 2 -23.01 -24.65 34.60
CA THR A 2 -23.19 -24.01 33.28
C THR A 2 -21.85 -23.41 32.90
N THR A 3 -21.19 -24.03 31.94
CA THR A 3 -19.96 -23.54 31.32
C THR A 3 -20.27 -22.20 30.66
N ASP A 4 -19.67 -21.11 31.14
CA ASP A 4 -19.68 -19.80 30.48
C ASP A 4 -19.00 -19.93 29.12
N GLN A 5 -19.79 -20.23 28.09
CA GLN A 5 -19.40 -20.08 26.70
C GLN A 5 -19.40 -18.58 26.41
N SER A 6 -18.35 -17.86 26.81
CA SER A 6 -18.02 -16.57 26.22
C SER A 6 -17.61 -16.84 24.78
N GLN A 7 -18.60 -17.00 23.90
CA GLN A 7 -18.39 -17.05 22.47
C GLN A 7 -17.64 -15.76 22.09
N THR A 8 -16.37 -15.89 21.72
CA THR A 8 -15.59 -14.80 21.11
C THR A 8 -16.18 -14.57 19.72
N PHE A 9 -17.28 -13.82 19.64
CA PHE A 9 -17.96 -13.44 18.41
C PHE A 9 -17.03 -12.55 17.57
N GLY A 10 -16.14 -13.19 16.81
CA GLY A 10 -15.29 -12.55 15.81
C GLY A 10 -14.29 -11.56 16.39
N ASP A 11 -13.02 -11.96 16.49
CA ASP A 11 -11.89 -11.05 16.67
C ASP A 11 -11.83 -10.11 15.45
N THR A 12 -12.65 -9.08 15.45
CA THR A 12 -12.71 -8.06 14.42
C THR A 12 -11.52 -7.15 14.63
N ALA A 13 -10.68 -7.02 13.60
CA ALA A 13 -9.50 -6.18 13.66
C ALA A 13 -9.86 -4.79 14.20
N PRO A 14 -9.13 -4.24 15.20
CA PRO A 14 -9.46 -2.96 15.80
C PRO A 14 -9.63 -1.88 14.73
N VAL A 15 -10.79 -1.22 14.68
CA VAL A 15 -11.07 -0.16 13.71
C VAL A 15 -10.13 1.01 13.99
N ILE A 16 -9.41 1.46 12.96
CA ILE A 16 -8.49 2.58 13.06
C ILE A 16 -9.28 3.88 12.94
N SER A 17 -9.20 4.76 13.94
CA SER A 17 -9.89 6.05 13.91
C SER A 17 -9.29 7.00 12.87
N VAL A 18 -10.10 7.95 12.39
CA VAL A 18 -9.72 8.92 11.34
C VAL A 18 -8.45 9.69 11.70
N ARG A 19 -8.27 10.08 12.97
CA ARG A 19 -7.05 10.75 13.45
C ARG A 19 -5.78 9.94 13.19
N HIS A 20 -5.83 8.63 13.39
CA HIS A 20 -4.68 7.75 13.14
C HIS A 20 -4.43 7.56 11.64
N TRP A 21 -5.48 7.55 10.83
CA TRP A 21 -5.36 7.57 9.37
C TRP A 21 -4.74 8.88 8.88
N LEU A 22 -5.12 10.03 9.43
CA LEU A 22 -4.52 11.31 9.08
C LEU A 22 -3.01 11.34 9.35
N LEU A 23 -2.57 10.88 10.53
CA LEU A 23 -1.14 10.78 10.82
C LEU A 23 -0.42 9.82 9.87
N THR A 24 -1.07 8.72 9.51
CA THR A 24 -0.56 7.74 8.55
C THR A 24 -0.37 8.40 7.18
N LEU A 25 -1.36 9.15 6.69
CA LEU A 25 -1.30 9.87 5.42
C LEU A 25 -0.24 10.97 5.41
N ILE A 26 -0.02 11.66 6.54
CA ILE A 26 1.06 12.66 6.65
C ILE A 26 2.45 11.99 6.51
N VAL A 27 2.65 10.82 7.12
CA VAL A 27 3.92 10.08 6.95
C VAL A 27 4.08 9.56 5.52
N LEU A 28 3.00 9.05 4.92
CA LEU A 28 2.95 8.59 3.53
C LEU A 28 3.15 9.74 2.51
N ALA A 29 2.96 11.00 2.90
CA ALA A 29 3.22 12.14 2.01
C ALA A 29 4.72 12.35 1.73
N ILE A 30 5.60 11.81 2.57
CA ILE A 30 7.05 11.86 2.36
C ILE A 30 7.44 10.68 1.45
N PRO A 31 7.97 10.92 0.23
CA PRO A 31 8.08 9.89 -0.81
C PRO A 31 8.89 8.63 -0.39
N ILE A 32 10.01 8.82 0.30
CA ILE A 32 10.86 7.70 0.74
C ILE A 32 10.20 6.93 1.88
N LEU A 33 9.60 7.65 2.85
CA LEU A 33 8.91 7.02 3.97
C LEU A 33 7.66 6.29 3.52
N ASN A 34 6.97 6.78 2.49
CA ASN A 34 5.83 6.11 1.87
C ASN A 34 6.18 4.67 1.47
N LEU A 35 7.22 4.52 0.64
CA LEU A 35 7.69 3.21 0.19
C LEU A 35 8.10 2.33 1.37
N VAL A 36 8.96 2.84 2.28
CA VAL A 36 9.43 2.06 3.43
C VAL A 36 8.27 1.62 4.33
N MET A 37 7.34 2.52 4.67
CA MET A 37 6.18 2.19 5.51
C MET A 37 5.26 1.16 4.84
N LEU A 38 5.08 1.21 3.52
CA LEU A 38 4.32 0.21 2.79
C LEU A 38 4.94 -1.20 2.95
N PHE A 39 6.26 -1.33 2.87
CA PHE A 39 6.93 -2.61 3.13
C PHE A 39 6.81 -3.04 4.60
N VAL A 40 7.05 -2.11 5.54
CA VAL A 40 6.97 -2.38 6.99
C VAL A 40 5.58 -2.87 7.38
N TRP A 41 4.51 -2.26 6.88
CA TRP A 41 3.14 -2.67 7.19
C TRP A 41 2.66 -3.86 6.38
N ALA A 42 3.11 -4.05 5.13
CA ALA A 42 2.71 -5.18 4.31
C ALA A 42 3.30 -6.51 4.81
N PHE A 43 4.55 -6.47 5.32
CA PHE A 43 5.31 -7.66 5.67
C PHE A 43 5.59 -7.80 7.17
N GLY A 44 5.49 -6.74 7.98
CA GLY A 44 5.65 -6.82 9.43
C GLY A 44 4.48 -7.49 10.16
N ASP A 45 4.77 -8.08 11.32
CA ASP A 45 3.81 -8.83 12.14
C ASP A 45 3.05 -7.98 13.17
N GLY A 46 3.46 -6.73 13.41
CA GLY A 46 2.85 -5.83 14.40
C GLY A 46 1.81 -4.84 13.83
N ALA A 47 1.53 -4.87 12.53
CA ALA A 47 0.66 -3.89 11.89
C ALA A 47 -0.82 -4.30 11.99
N ASN A 48 -1.69 -3.32 12.25
CA ASN A 48 -3.14 -3.52 12.21
C ASN A 48 -3.56 -4.11 10.84
N PRO A 49 -4.44 -5.13 10.79
CA PRO A 49 -4.86 -5.78 9.55
C PRO A 49 -5.34 -4.82 8.45
N ASN A 50 -5.98 -3.70 8.83
CA ASN A 50 -6.41 -2.66 7.89
C ASN A 50 -5.21 -1.97 7.19
N LYS A 51 -4.15 -1.64 7.94
CA LYS A 51 -2.92 -1.05 7.37
C LYS A 51 -2.16 -2.06 6.52
N ARG A 52 -2.15 -3.32 6.93
CA ARG A 52 -1.52 -4.40 6.16
C ARG A 52 -2.20 -4.61 4.81
N ASN A 53 -3.54 -4.64 4.79
CA ASN A 53 -4.29 -4.77 3.54
C ASN A 53 -4.11 -3.55 2.63
N TYR A 54 -4.21 -2.33 3.19
CA TYR A 54 -3.92 -1.09 2.45
C TYR A 54 -2.53 -1.14 1.80
N SER A 55 -1.51 -1.55 2.56
CA SER A 55 -0.13 -1.52 2.09
C SER A 55 0.11 -2.52 0.97
N ARG A 56 -0.48 -3.72 1.06
CA ARG A 56 -0.44 -4.73 -0.01
C ARG A 56 -1.13 -4.24 -1.28
N ALA A 57 -2.30 -3.63 -1.16
CA ALA A 57 -3.02 -3.05 -2.30
C ALA A 57 -2.21 -1.91 -2.96
N ALA A 58 -1.64 -1.03 -2.15
CA ALA A 58 -0.79 0.06 -2.63
C ALA A 58 0.48 -0.45 -3.31
N LEU A 59 1.15 -1.47 -2.78
CA LEU A 59 2.32 -2.10 -3.42
C LEU A 59 1.95 -2.74 -4.77
N LEU A 60 0.81 -3.43 -4.84
CA LEU A 60 0.32 -4.01 -6.09
C LEU A 60 0.03 -2.93 -7.14
N LEU A 61 -0.67 -1.86 -6.74
CA LEU A 61 -0.91 -0.70 -7.60
C LEU A 61 0.39 -0.03 -8.04
N SER A 62 1.37 0.07 -7.15
CA SER A 62 2.69 0.62 -7.45
C SER A 62 3.42 -0.23 -8.49
N ALA A 63 3.35 -1.55 -8.38
CA ALA A 63 3.94 -2.47 -9.35
C ALA A 63 3.26 -2.38 -10.72
N ILE A 64 1.93 -2.28 -10.77
CA ILE A 64 1.17 -2.07 -12.01
C ILE A 64 1.54 -0.72 -12.64
N ALA A 65 1.56 0.35 -11.86
CA ALA A 65 1.92 1.69 -12.32
C ALA A 65 3.35 1.72 -12.87
N LEU A 66 4.29 1.04 -12.21
CA LEU A 66 5.68 0.92 -12.67
C LEU A 66 5.77 0.18 -14.01
N ALA A 67 5.05 -0.93 -14.18
CA ALA A 67 5.01 -1.67 -15.44
C ALA A 67 4.45 -0.81 -16.58
N LEU A 68 3.34 -0.11 -16.35
CA LEU A 68 2.76 0.81 -17.33
C LEU A 68 3.70 1.97 -17.67
N TYR A 69 4.37 2.54 -16.66
CA TYR A 69 5.36 3.60 -16.85
C TYR A 69 6.50 3.16 -17.75
N LEU A 70 7.04 1.94 -17.55
CA LEU A 70 8.11 1.40 -18.39
C LEU A 70 7.66 1.20 -19.84
N ILE A 71 6.44 0.68 -20.05
CA ILE A 71 5.88 0.54 -21.41
C ILE A 71 5.75 1.92 -22.08
N PHE A 72 5.20 2.90 -21.38
CA PHE A 72 5.08 4.27 -21.88
C PHE A 72 6.44 4.90 -22.19
N LEU A 73 7.42 4.70 -21.31
CA LEU A 73 8.78 5.20 -21.49
C LEU A 73 9.41 4.61 -22.76
N LEU A 74 9.29 3.30 -22.99
CA LEU A 74 9.82 2.64 -24.17
C LEU A 74 9.17 3.16 -25.46
N VAL A 75 7.84 3.24 -25.49
CA VAL A 75 7.11 3.78 -26.63
C VAL A 75 7.51 5.24 -26.88
N PHE A 76 7.61 6.04 -25.81
CA PHE A 76 8.04 7.44 -25.90
C PHE A 76 9.44 7.58 -26.48
N VAL A 77 10.41 6.80 -25.99
CA VAL A 77 11.81 6.84 -26.48
C VAL A 77 11.88 6.45 -27.96
N VAL A 78 11.17 5.40 -28.37
CA VAL A 78 11.13 4.98 -29.78
C VAL A 78 10.55 6.08 -30.66
N LEU A 79 9.37 6.61 -30.32
CA LEU A 79 8.74 7.67 -31.11
C LEU A 79 9.55 8.96 -31.11
N PHE A 80 10.14 9.34 -29.98
CA PHE A 80 11.00 10.52 -29.85
C PHE A 80 12.25 10.38 -30.72
N SER A 81 12.94 9.24 -30.67
CA SER A 81 14.11 8.98 -31.52
C SER A 81 13.76 9.02 -33.02
N ALA A 82 12.58 8.53 -33.41
CA ALA A 82 12.12 8.57 -34.80
C ALA A 82 11.78 10.00 -35.27
N ALA A 83 11.24 10.84 -34.38
CA ALA A 83 10.84 12.21 -34.71
C ALA A 83 12.01 13.21 -34.71
N PHE A 84 13.04 12.98 -33.90
CA PHE A 84 14.12 13.95 -33.65
C PHE A 84 15.53 13.42 -33.91
N GLY A 85 15.68 12.15 -34.33
CA GLY A 85 16.98 11.51 -34.60
C GLY A 85 17.53 11.66 -36.02
N SER A 86 17.00 12.60 -36.81
CA SER A 86 17.45 12.93 -38.19
C SER A 86 18.60 13.93 -38.21
#